data_AF-A0A534ZK81-F1
#
_entry.id   AF-A0A534ZK81-F1
#
_cell.length_a   1.000
_cell.length_b   1.000
_cell.length_c   1.000
_cell.angle_alpha   90.00
_cell.angle_beta   90.00
_cell.angle_gamma   90.00
#
_symmetry.space_group_name_H-M   'P 1'
#
loop_
_entity.id
_entity.type
_entity.pdbx_description
1 polymer ?
#
loop_
_entity_poly.entity_id
_entity_poly.type
_entity_poly.pdbx_seq_one_letter_code
_entity_poly.pdbx_strand_id
1 'polypeptide(L)'
;MQDRTELAVAENAGTPCVYNARCLLSCAAACGELGLDAEARRLEDAAAALGFEGYGLVLDPLRARLALARGDLEALAGLVDGSQKWPWFIWNHVFGAATRLEALVAVGHLDQAEEDATRLLQPETFLEPFALRTLGFARKDEGLLARAVERFEALGLLWDASRTWAVSGVPLS
;
A
#
# COMPACT_ATOMS: atom_id res chain seq x y z
N MET A 1 4.69 -16.39 -9.68
CA MET A 1 3.68 -15.41 -10.15
C MET A 1 4.32 -14.39 -11.08
N GLN A 2 5.47 -13.84 -10.70
CA GLN A 2 6.24 -12.90 -11.51
C GLN A 2 6.56 -13.38 -12.94
N ASP A 3 7.12 -14.58 -13.13
CA ASP A 3 7.48 -15.07 -14.48
C ASP A 3 6.31 -15.04 -15.47
N ARG A 4 5.10 -15.36 -14.97
CA ARG A 4 3.87 -15.29 -15.77
C ARG A 4 3.48 -13.86 -16.10
N THR A 5 3.68 -12.92 -15.17
CA THR A 5 3.45 -11.49 -15.41
C THR A 5 4.37 -11.00 -16.52
N GLU A 6 5.67 -11.28 -16.43
CA GLU A 6 6.65 -10.81 -17.40
C GLU A 6 6.39 -11.37 -18.80
N LEU A 7 6.03 -12.66 -18.89
CA LEU A 7 5.63 -13.29 -20.15
C LEU A 7 4.40 -12.58 -20.76
N ALA A 8 3.36 -12.35 -19.97
CA ALA A 8 2.15 -11.69 -20.46
C ALA A 8 2.41 -10.24 -20.90
N VAL A 9 3.29 -9.51 -20.20
CA VAL A 9 3.70 -8.16 -20.59
C VAL A 9 4.40 -8.18 -21.95
N ALA A 10 5.32 -9.14 -22.16
CA ALA A 10 6.02 -9.30 -23.43
C ALA A 10 5.07 -9.67 -24.58
N GLU A 11 4.13 -10.57 -24.35
CA GLU A 11 3.10 -10.97 -25.32
C GLU A 11 2.20 -9.78 -25.73
N ASN A 12 1.94 -8.85 -24.81
CA ASN A 12 1.12 -7.67 -25.04
C ASN A 12 1.87 -6.49 -25.68
N ALA A 13 3.11 -6.65 -26.15
CA ALA A 13 3.91 -5.56 -26.72
C ALA A 13 3.21 -4.84 -27.90
N GLY A 14 2.42 -5.57 -28.70
CA GLY A 14 1.63 -5.00 -29.82
C GLY A 14 0.34 -4.30 -29.40
N THR A 15 -0.11 -4.49 -28.15
CA THR A 15 -1.35 -3.92 -27.59
C THR A 15 -1.11 -3.49 -26.13
N PRO A 16 -0.26 -2.48 -25.91
CA PRO A 16 0.18 -2.11 -24.57
C PRO A 16 -0.98 -1.61 -23.71
N CYS A 17 -1.03 -2.07 -22.46
CA CYS A 17 -2.07 -1.74 -21.50
C CYS A 17 -1.46 -1.32 -20.17
N VAL A 18 -2.04 -0.31 -19.50
CA VAL A 18 -1.57 0.17 -18.18
C VAL A 18 -1.50 -0.94 -17.13
N TYR A 19 -2.30 -2.00 -17.29
CA TYR A 19 -2.26 -3.18 -16.43
C TYR A 19 -0.93 -3.93 -16.50
N ASN A 20 -0.18 -3.85 -17.60
CA ASN A 20 1.16 -4.42 -17.71
C ASN A 20 2.11 -3.76 -16.70
N ALA A 21 2.17 -2.42 -16.72
CA ALA A 21 2.96 -1.64 -15.75
C ALA A 21 2.48 -1.86 -14.31
N ARG A 22 1.16 -1.91 -14.10
CA ARG A 22 0.58 -2.20 -12.78
C ARG A 22 1.01 -3.57 -12.25
N CYS A 23 0.95 -4.62 -13.06
CA CYS A 23 1.34 -5.96 -12.60
C CYS A 23 2.84 -6.03 -12.28
N LEU A 24 3.70 -5.41 -13.09
CA LEU A 24 5.12 -5.31 -12.80
C LEU A 24 5.38 -4.56 -11.49
N LEU A 25 4.74 -3.41 -11.26
CA LEU A 25 4.85 -2.67 -10.00
C LEU A 25 4.30 -3.45 -8.80
N SER A 26 3.28 -4.30 -8.99
CA SER A 26 2.78 -5.19 -7.94
C SER A 26 3.82 -6.23 -7.55
N CYS A 27 4.52 -6.82 -8.52
CA CYS A 27 5.65 -7.71 -8.27
C CYS A 27 6.82 -6.95 -7.63
N ALA A 28 7.13 -5.74 -8.10
CA ALA A 28 8.19 -4.90 -7.54
C ALA A 28 7.95 -4.59 -6.05
N ALA A 29 6.72 -4.18 -5.70
CA ALA A 29 6.33 -3.95 -4.32
C ALA A 29 6.47 -5.21 -3.46
N ALA A 30 6.04 -6.38 -3.96
CA ALA A 30 6.22 -7.64 -3.26
C ALA A 30 7.71 -8.01 -3.07
N CYS A 31 8.55 -7.78 -4.07
CA CYS A 31 9.99 -7.95 -3.95
C CYS A 31 10.58 -7.01 -2.90
N GLY A 32 10.15 -5.74 -2.85
CA GLY A 32 10.56 -4.78 -1.84
C GLY A 32 10.22 -5.22 -0.42
N GLU A 33 8.98 -5.70 -0.19
CA GLU A 33 8.55 -6.22 1.12
C GLU A 33 9.36 -7.47 1.55
N LEU A 34 9.92 -8.22 0.60
CA LEU A 34 10.81 -9.36 0.85
C LEU A 34 12.30 -8.98 0.94
N GLY A 35 12.65 -7.70 0.82
CA GLY A 35 14.04 -7.22 0.81
C GLY A 35 14.83 -7.55 -0.46
N LEU A 36 14.14 -7.92 -1.55
CA LEU A 36 14.75 -8.24 -2.85
C LEU A 36 14.94 -6.96 -3.68
N ASP A 37 15.73 -6.03 -3.18
CA ASP A 37 15.83 -4.65 -3.71
C ASP A 37 16.26 -4.57 -5.16
N ALA A 38 17.25 -5.38 -5.57
CA ALA A 38 17.73 -5.40 -6.95
C ALA A 38 16.62 -5.81 -7.91
N GLU A 39 15.81 -6.79 -7.52
CA GLU A 39 14.71 -7.29 -8.34
C GLU A 39 13.54 -6.33 -8.37
N ALA A 40 13.22 -5.72 -7.22
CA ALA A 40 12.23 -4.66 -7.14
C ALA A 40 12.56 -3.50 -8.09
N ARG A 41 13.83 -3.07 -8.13
CA ARG A 41 14.31 -2.02 -9.04
C ARG A 41 14.20 -2.43 -10.51
N ARG A 42 14.62 -3.65 -10.86
CA ARG A 42 14.51 -4.16 -12.24
C ARG A 42 13.07 -4.15 -12.74
N LEU A 43 12.12 -4.59 -11.91
CA LEU A 43 10.70 -4.63 -12.24
C LEU A 43 10.07 -3.23 -12.32
N GLU A 44 10.50 -2.31 -11.46
CA GLU A 44 10.11 -0.90 -11.50
C GLU A 44 10.61 -0.21 -12.78
N ASP A 45 11.88 -0.40 -13.15
CA ASP A 45 12.47 0.10 -14.39
C ASP A 45 11.75 -0.47 -15.62
N ALA A 46 11.43 -1.77 -15.60
CA ALA A 46 10.66 -2.41 -16.66
C ALA A 46 9.24 -1.83 -16.77
N ALA A 47 8.59 -1.51 -15.65
CA ALA A 47 7.28 -0.87 -15.65
C ALA A 47 7.36 0.57 -16.19
N ALA A 48 8.39 1.33 -15.83
CA ALA A 48 8.62 2.68 -16.32
C ALA A 48 8.87 2.71 -17.83
N ALA A 49 9.65 1.75 -18.35
CA ALA A 49 9.95 1.63 -19.78
C ALA A 49 8.71 1.41 -20.68
N LEU A 50 7.55 1.04 -20.11
CA LEU A 50 6.30 0.90 -20.85
C LEU A 50 5.62 2.25 -21.21
N GLY A 51 6.11 3.38 -20.69
CA GLY A 51 5.68 4.71 -21.14
C GLY A 51 4.26 5.10 -20.74
N PHE A 52 3.82 4.72 -19.53
CA PHE A 52 2.52 5.09 -18.96
C PHE A 52 2.59 6.33 -18.05
N GLU A 53 3.38 7.34 -18.42
CA GLU A 53 3.34 8.64 -17.78
C GLU A 53 1.92 9.24 -17.82
N GLY A 54 1.50 9.90 -16.73
CA GLY A 54 0.13 10.43 -16.59
C GLY A 54 -0.91 9.44 -16.04
N TYR A 55 -0.58 8.15 -15.92
CA TYR A 55 -1.47 7.13 -15.31
C TYR A 55 -1.31 7.02 -13.79
N GLY A 56 -0.95 8.11 -13.10
CA GLY A 56 -0.68 8.14 -11.66
C GLY A 56 -1.82 7.56 -10.82
N LEU A 57 -3.08 7.84 -11.20
CA LEU A 57 -4.27 7.27 -10.55
C LEU A 57 -4.24 5.72 -10.43
N VAL A 58 -3.60 5.03 -11.37
CA VAL A 58 -3.53 3.56 -11.41
C VAL A 58 -2.22 3.05 -10.80
N LEU A 59 -1.13 3.81 -10.90
CA LEU A 59 0.22 3.32 -10.62
C LEU A 59 0.80 3.83 -9.29
N ASP A 60 0.44 5.04 -8.87
CA ASP A 60 0.87 5.65 -7.60
C ASP A 60 0.56 4.78 -6.36
N PRO A 61 -0.57 4.04 -6.26
CA PRO A 61 -0.74 2.90 -5.36
C PRO A 61 0.49 2.07 -5.08
N LEU A 62 1.08 1.57 -6.15
CA LEU A 62 2.12 0.57 -6.09
C LEU A 62 3.48 1.23 -5.91
N ARG A 63 3.65 2.44 -6.47
CA ARG A 63 4.82 3.28 -6.21
C ARG A 63 4.91 3.67 -4.72
N ALA A 64 3.79 4.07 -4.12
CA ALA A 64 3.72 4.39 -2.69
C ALA A 64 3.99 3.15 -1.83
N ARG A 65 3.45 1.98 -2.21
CA ARG A 65 3.77 0.73 -1.53
C ARG A 65 5.26 0.39 -1.62
N LEU A 66 5.86 0.55 -2.80
CA LEU A 66 7.27 0.27 -3.01
C LEU A 66 8.15 1.26 -2.22
N ALA A 67 7.78 2.53 -2.15
CA ALA A 67 8.45 3.53 -1.33
C ALA A 67 8.35 3.19 0.17
N LEU A 68 7.16 2.77 0.65
CA LEU A 68 6.97 2.26 2.02
C LEU A 68 7.90 1.08 2.33
N ALA A 69 7.95 0.08 1.44
CA ALA A 69 8.80 -1.10 1.62
C ALA A 69 10.29 -0.75 1.69
N ARG A 70 10.73 0.28 0.95
CA ARG A 70 12.11 0.78 0.95
C ARG A 70 12.43 1.77 2.08
N GLY A 71 11.43 2.21 2.83
CA GLY A 71 11.59 3.32 3.78
C GLY A 71 11.92 4.66 3.11
N ASP A 72 11.59 4.84 1.83
CA ASP A 72 11.84 6.06 1.07
C ASP A 72 10.76 7.11 1.37
N LEU A 73 10.93 7.81 2.50
CA LEU A 73 9.97 8.79 2.99
C LEU A 73 9.86 10.02 2.08
N GLU A 74 10.93 10.37 1.35
CA GLU A 74 10.92 11.51 0.42
C GLU A 74 10.04 11.21 -0.79
N ALA A 75 10.25 10.07 -1.44
CA ALA A 75 9.40 9.63 -2.55
C ALA A 75 7.93 9.46 -2.10
N LEU A 76 7.74 8.92 -0.89
CA LEU A 76 6.40 8.73 -0.32
C LEU A 76 5.69 10.06 -0.06
N ALA A 77 6.37 11.05 0.51
CA ALA A 77 5.81 12.38 0.74
C ALA A 77 5.43 13.06 -0.59
N GLY A 78 6.30 12.99 -1.60
CA GLY A 78 6.01 13.51 -2.94
C GLY A 78 4.75 12.90 -3.57
N LEU A 79 4.53 11.60 -3.37
CA LEU A 79 3.32 10.90 -3.83
C LEU A 79 2.06 11.32 -3.06
N VAL A 80 2.17 11.47 -1.73
CA VAL A 80 1.05 11.90 -0.88
C VAL A 80 0.63 13.34 -1.21
N ASP A 81 1.59 14.25 -1.32
CA ASP A 81 1.36 15.70 -1.52
C ASP A 81 0.99 16.06 -2.95
N GLY A 82 1.63 15.40 -3.94
CA GLY A 82 1.41 15.67 -5.36
C GLY A 82 0.06 15.22 -5.89
N SER A 83 -0.70 14.49 -5.08
CA SER A 83 -1.96 13.93 -5.54
C SER A 83 -3.16 14.80 -5.21
N GLN A 84 -3.74 15.42 -6.25
CA GLN A 84 -5.00 16.12 -6.11
C GLN A 84 -6.11 15.13 -5.72
N LYS A 85 -6.40 15.03 -4.42
CA LYS A 85 -7.49 14.25 -3.83
C LYS A 85 -7.60 12.85 -4.42
N TRP A 86 -6.47 12.15 -4.46
CA TRP A 86 -6.32 10.70 -4.58
C TRP A 86 -7.67 9.94 -4.54
N PRO A 87 -8.36 9.73 -5.68
CA PRO A 87 -9.59 8.97 -5.73
C PRO A 87 -9.20 7.50 -5.78
N TRP A 88 -8.65 7.00 -4.67
CA TRP A 88 -8.45 5.57 -4.44
C TRP A 88 -9.73 4.77 -4.60
N PHE A 89 -10.88 5.45 -4.69
CA PHE A 89 -12.20 4.90 -4.95
C PHE A 89 -12.41 4.37 -6.39
N ILE A 90 -11.51 4.60 -7.34
CA ILE A 90 -11.64 4.06 -8.71
C ILE A 90 -10.50 3.08 -9.03
N TRP A 91 -10.84 1.79 -9.08
CA TRP A 91 -9.98 0.63 -9.39
C TRP A 91 -8.79 0.41 -8.40
N ASN A 92 -8.76 -0.74 -7.70
CA ASN A 92 -7.91 -1.08 -6.52
C ASN A 92 -8.33 -0.46 -5.18
N HIS A 93 -9.60 -0.11 -5.07
CA HIS A 93 -10.29 0.48 -3.92
C HIS A 93 -9.68 0.18 -2.54
N VAL A 94 -9.62 -1.10 -2.15
CA VAL A 94 -9.21 -1.45 -0.78
C VAL A 94 -7.71 -1.36 -0.56
N PHE A 95 -6.90 -1.82 -1.52
CA PHE A 95 -5.45 -1.86 -1.35
C PHE A 95 -4.85 -0.45 -1.40
N GLY A 96 -5.36 0.37 -2.31
CA GLY A 96 -4.97 1.76 -2.43
C GLY A 96 -5.32 2.57 -1.18
N ALA A 97 -6.55 2.41 -0.67
CA ALA A 97 -6.97 3.03 0.58
C ALA A 97 -6.11 2.58 1.77
N ALA A 98 -5.85 1.28 1.92
CA ALA A 98 -4.97 0.75 2.97
C ALA A 98 -3.54 1.32 2.87
N THR A 99 -2.98 1.39 1.66
CA THR A 99 -1.64 1.96 1.41
C THR A 99 -1.60 3.45 1.73
N ARG A 100 -2.65 4.21 1.40
CA ARG A 100 -2.74 5.63 1.75
C ARG A 100 -2.73 5.84 3.26
N LEU A 101 -3.49 5.05 4.01
CA LEU A 101 -3.50 5.14 5.47
C LEU A 101 -2.10 4.88 6.06
N GLU A 102 -1.41 3.85 5.59
CA GLU A 102 -0.01 3.58 5.98
C GLU A 102 0.93 4.72 5.58
N ALA A 103 0.78 5.25 4.37
CA ALA A 103 1.62 6.33 3.86
C ALA A 103 1.47 7.61 4.69
N LEU A 104 0.23 8.02 4.99
CA LEU A 104 -0.05 9.21 5.80
C LEU A 104 0.55 9.10 7.21
N VAL A 105 0.46 7.92 7.83
CA VAL A 105 1.11 7.68 9.13
C VAL A 105 2.63 7.75 9.00
N ALA A 106 3.21 7.11 7.99
CA ALA A 106 4.66 7.05 7.80
C ALA A 106 5.29 8.43 7.55
N VAL A 107 4.62 9.30 6.79
CA VAL A 107 5.09 10.68 6.53
C VAL A 107 4.68 11.69 7.61
N GLY A 108 3.96 11.24 8.66
CA GLY A 108 3.58 12.07 9.80
C GLY A 108 2.36 12.97 9.59
N HIS A 109 1.57 12.73 8.53
CA HIS A 109 0.33 13.48 8.23
C HIS A 109 -0.85 12.93 9.05
N LEU A 110 -0.71 12.95 10.38
CA LEU A 110 -1.62 12.26 11.30
C LEU A 110 -3.06 12.81 11.30
N ASP A 111 -3.24 14.12 11.14
CA ASP A 111 -4.59 14.73 11.08
C ASP A 111 -5.36 14.22 9.86
N GLN A 112 -4.70 14.15 8.70
CA GLN A 112 -5.31 13.62 7.48
C GLN A 112 -5.51 12.09 7.57
N ALA A 113 -4.57 11.38 8.20
CA ALA A 113 -4.69 9.95 8.45
C ALA A 113 -5.92 9.63 9.31
N GLU A 114 -6.15 10.42 10.37
CA GLU A 114 -7.32 10.28 11.24
C GLU A 114 -8.63 10.57 10.50
N GLU A 115 -8.67 11.64 9.71
CA GLU A 115 -9.85 12.02 8.92
C GLU A 115 -10.24 10.88 7.95
N ASP A 116 -9.27 10.35 7.21
CA ASP A 116 -9.49 9.29 6.23
C ASP A 116 -9.85 7.96 6.91
N ALA A 117 -9.15 7.60 7.98
CA ALA A 117 -9.45 6.39 8.74
C ALA A 117 -10.85 6.43 9.37
N THR A 118 -11.29 7.59 9.87
CA THR A 118 -12.63 7.76 10.43
C THR A 118 -13.72 7.51 9.38
N ARG A 119 -13.51 7.95 8.13
CA ARG A 119 -14.45 7.70 7.02
C ARG A 119 -14.51 6.23 6.62
N LEU A 120 -13.36 5.54 6.67
CA LEU A 120 -13.22 4.15 6.24
C LEU A 120 -13.54 3.14 7.34
N LEU A 121 -13.69 3.58 8.60
CA LEU A 121 -14.04 2.71 9.71
C LEU A 121 -15.47 2.21 9.57
N GLN A 122 -15.61 1.01 9.01
CA GLN A 122 -16.88 0.28 8.88
C GLN A 122 -16.67 -1.15 9.40
N PRO A 123 -17.49 -1.61 10.38
CA PRO A 123 -17.37 -2.96 10.93
C PRO A 123 -17.47 -4.05 9.85
N GLU A 124 -16.73 -5.15 10.06
CA GLU A 124 -16.77 -6.36 9.21
C GLU A 124 -16.38 -6.11 7.75
N THR A 125 -15.62 -5.05 7.50
CA THR A 125 -15.06 -4.74 6.18
C THR A 125 -13.56 -5.02 6.13
N PHE A 126 -13.04 -5.27 4.94
CA PHE A 126 -11.60 -5.43 4.73
C PHE A 126 -10.78 -4.22 5.23
N LEU A 127 -11.35 -3.01 5.16
CA LEU A 127 -10.66 -1.78 5.57
C LEU A 127 -10.75 -1.51 7.07
N GLU A 128 -11.63 -2.19 7.81
CA GLU A 128 -11.80 -2.02 9.26
C GLU A 128 -10.47 -2.10 10.03
N PRO A 129 -9.66 -3.18 9.93
CA PRO A 129 -8.42 -3.26 10.71
C PRO A 129 -7.40 -2.19 10.32
N PHE A 130 -7.34 -1.78 9.05
CA PHE A 130 -6.44 -0.71 8.60
C PHE A 130 -6.86 0.65 9.15
N ALA A 131 -8.16 0.94 9.17
CA ALA A 131 -8.71 2.15 9.78
C ALA A 131 -8.47 2.17 11.29
N LEU A 132 -8.74 1.06 12.00
CA LEU A 132 -8.47 0.93 13.44
C LEU A 132 -7.00 1.15 13.76
N ARG A 133 -6.08 0.51 13.02
CA ARG A 133 -4.62 0.67 13.19
C ARG A 133 -4.22 2.14 13.03
N THR A 134 -4.74 2.80 12.00
CA THR A 134 -4.43 4.19 11.70
C THR A 134 -4.93 5.15 12.77
N LEU A 135 -6.17 4.95 13.25
CA LEU A 135 -6.72 5.72 14.37
C LEU A 135 -5.92 5.48 15.66
N GLY A 136 -5.50 4.24 15.91
CA GLY A 136 -4.63 3.90 17.02
C GLY A 136 -3.31 4.68 16.99
N PHE A 137 -2.67 4.79 15.83
CA PHE A 137 -1.46 5.62 15.67
C PHE A 137 -1.73 7.11 15.82
N ALA A 138 -2.73 7.66 15.12
CA ALA A 138 -3.03 9.10 15.14
C ALA A 138 -3.44 9.59 16.54
N ARG A 139 -4.24 8.78 17.26
CA ARG A 139 -4.75 9.11 18.60
C ARG A 139 -3.89 8.61 19.74
N LYS A 140 -2.86 7.81 19.46
CA LYS A 140 -2.04 7.10 20.45
C LYS A 140 -2.89 6.21 21.37
N ASP A 141 -3.82 5.47 20.77
CA ASP A 141 -4.79 4.61 21.46
C ASP A 141 -4.42 3.12 21.25
N GLU A 142 -3.83 2.52 22.29
CA GLU A 142 -3.43 1.11 22.29
C GLU A 142 -4.63 0.15 22.17
N GLY A 143 -5.82 0.54 22.65
CA GLY A 143 -7.04 -0.26 22.53
C GLY A 143 -7.51 -0.38 21.09
N LEU A 144 -7.36 0.69 20.29
CA LEU A 144 -7.61 0.63 18.85
C LEU A 144 -6.58 -0.24 18.12
N LEU A 145 -5.31 -0.19 18.52
CA LEU A 145 -4.27 -1.06 17.96
C LEU A 145 -4.52 -2.54 18.26
N ALA A 146 -4.91 -2.89 19.49
CA ALA A 146 -5.26 -4.25 19.87
C ALA A 146 -6.46 -4.77 19.06
N ARG A 147 -7.52 -3.96 18.92
CA ARG A 147 -8.66 -4.33 18.08
C ARG A 147 -8.29 -4.48 16.61
N ALA A 148 -7.37 -3.65 16.09
CA ALA A 148 -6.89 -3.79 14.72
C ALA A 148 -6.22 -5.15 14.49
N VAL A 149 -5.38 -5.59 15.44
CA VAL A 149 -4.75 -6.92 15.41
C VAL A 149 -5.81 -8.02 15.34
N GLU A 150 -6.76 -8.04 16.26
CA GLU A 150 -7.81 -9.08 16.29
C GLU A 150 -8.56 -9.15 14.95
N ARG A 151 -8.84 -7.99 14.35
CA ARG A 151 -9.51 -7.91 13.04
C ARG A 151 -8.61 -8.37 11.89
N PHE A 152 -7.30 -8.08 11.92
CA PHE A 152 -6.35 -8.62 10.94
C PHE A 152 -6.26 -10.14 11.02
N GLU A 153 -6.18 -10.70 12.23
CA GLU A 153 -6.14 -12.15 12.46
C GLU A 153 -7.42 -12.84 11.98
N ALA A 154 -8.58 -12.26 12.27
CA ALA A 154 -9.86 -12.78 11.80
C ALA A 154 -9.97 -12.82 10.26
N LEU A 155 -9.27 -11.93 9.55
CA LEU A 155 -9.19 -11.91 8.08
C LEU A 155 -8.02 -12.73 7.52
N GLY A 156 -7.20 -13.36 8.37
CA GLY A 156 -6.01 -14.11 7.95
C GLY A 156 -4.83 -13.23 7.50
N LEU A 157 -4.87 -11.92 7.79
CA LEU A 157 -3.82 -10.95 7.45
C LEU A 157 -2.73 -10.91 8.53
N LEU A 158 -2.11 -12.07 8.80
CA LEU A 158 -1.18 -12.25 9.93
C LEU A 158 0.09 -11.37 9.83
N TRP A 159 0.50 -11.01 8.61
CA TRP A 159 1.60 -10.08 8.38
C TRP A 159 1.27 -8.68 8.93
N ASP A 160 0.08 -8.16 8.62
CA ASP A 160 -0.39 -6.86 9.12
C ASP A 160 -0.60 -6.86 10.63
N ALA A 161 -1.11 -7.96 11.19
CA ALA A 161 -1.21 -8.15 12.64
C ALA A 161 0.17 -8.05 13.30
N SER A 162 1.15 -8.82 12.80
CA SER A 162 2.53 -8.84 13.31
C SER A 162 3.21 -7.47 13.24
N ARG A 163 3.04 -6.76 12.12
CA ARG A 163 3.55 -5.38 11.96
C ARG A 163 2.92 -4.41 12.96
N THR A 164 1.63 -4.57 13.27
CA THR A 164 0.93 -3.71 14.22
C THR A 164 1.46 -3.93 15.65
N TRP A 165 1.68 -5.19 16.04
CA TRP A 165 2.27 -5.54 17.33
C TRP A 165 3.68 -5.00 17.54
N ALA A 166 4.54 -5.13 16.52
CA ALA A 166 5.92 -4.68 16.61
C ALA A 166 6.04 -3.19 16.97
N VAL A 167 5.02 -2.40 16.64
CA VAL A 167 4.98 -0.96 16.90
C VAL A 167 4.16 -0.63 18.17
N SER A 168 3.21 -1.47 18.59
CA SER A 168 2.39 -1.26 19.80
C SER A 168 2.94 -1.91 21.08
N GLY A 169 3.82 -2.91 20.97
CA GLY A 169 4.42 -3.61 22.12
C GLY A 169 3.48 -4.60 22.84
N VAL A 170 2.32 -4.92 22.26
CA VAL A 170 1.34 -5.83 22.86
C VAL A 170 1.51 -7.25 22.24
N PRO A 171 1.20 -8.39 22.92
CA PRO A 171 1.56 -9.74 22.45
C PRO A 171 0.44 -10.49 21.72
N LEU A 172 0.78 -11.24 20.66
CA LEU A 172 -0.09 -12.22 19.96
C LEU A 172 -0.72 -13.21 20.95
N SER A 173 -2.04 -13.40 20.90
CA SER A 173 -2.80 -14.34 21.76
C SER A 173 -2.76 -15.78 21.26
#